data_AF-A0A531M5H0-F1
#
_entry.id   AF-A0A531M5H0-F1
#
_cell.length_a   1.000
_cell.length_b   1.000
_cell.length_c   1.000
_cell.angle_alpha   90.00
_cell.angle_beta   90.00
_cell.angle_gamma   90.00
#
_symmetry.space_group_name_H-M   'P 1'
#
loop_
_entity.id
_entity.type
_entity.pdbx_description
1 polymer ?
#
loop_
_entity_poly.entity_id
_entity_poly.type
_entity_poly.pdbx_seq_one_letter_code
_entity_poly.pdbx_strand_id
1 'polypeptide(L)'
;TLYNESTSDRHIEVTSFAELVLGSEASDNAHPAFSKMFVETEIAANNGAIFATRRKRETSEPDVALVHFVTDPSGPARDAEAETDRRAFIGRGRTIVDAAAFDPGARLGGHSGFTLDPIASLRRQVRVPANKKISLTFWTVVGANRAELEEAINRLDHQE
;
A
#
# COMPACT_ATOMS: atom_id res chain seq x y z
N THR A 1 -12.30 10.32 4.45
CA THR A 1 -13.76 10.37 4.25
C THR A 1 -14.09 11.07 2.96
N LEU A 2 -15.07 10.57 2.22
CA LEU A 2 -15.57 11.16 0.97
C LEU A 2 -17.04 11.53 1.15
N TYR A 3 -17.42 12.73 0.70
CA TYR A 3 -18.80 13.18 0.67
C TYR A 3 -19.21 13.52 -0.76
N ASN A 4 -20.32 12.95 -1.21
CA ASN A 4 -20.87 13.22 -2.53
C ASN A 4 -22.00 14.24 -2.42
N GLU A 5 -21.72 15.50 -2.79
CA GLU A 5 -22.70 16.59 -2.83
C GLU A 5 -23.61 16.57 -4.07
N SER A 6 -23.38 15.65 -5.00
CA SER A 6 -24.18 15.55 -6.22
C SER A 6 -25.43 14.67 -6.04
N THR A 7 -26.35 14.80 -6.99
CA THR A 7 -27.63 14.08 -7.03
C THR A 7 -27.53 12.69 -7.65
N SER A 8 -26.34 12.26 -8.10
CA SER A 8 -26.10 10.95 -8.69
C SER A 8 -25.02 10.19 -7.91
N ASP A 9 -25.06 8.86 -7.95
CA ASP A 9 -24.00 8.02 -7.43
C ASP A 9 -22.65 8.33 -8.13
N ARG A 10 -21.56 8.26 -7.37
CA ARG A 10 -20.20 8.43 -7.87
C ARG A 10 -19.39 7.17 -7.59
N HIS A 11 -18.66 6.72 -8.59
CA HIS A 11 -17.64 5.68 -8.45
C HIS A 11 -16.29 6.39 -8.42
N ILE A 12 -15.56 6.23 -7.32
CA ILE A 12 -14.29 6.91 -7.08
C ILE A 12 -13.23 5.84 -6.83
N GLU A 13 -12.09 5.96 -7.51
CA GLU A 13 -10.89 5.18 -7.21
C GLU A 13 -10.02 5.96 -6.23
N VAL A 14 -9.68 5.34 -5.11
CA VAL A 14 -8.76 5.90 -4.11
C VAL A 14 -7.50 5.07 -4.13
N THR A 15 -6.37 5.71 -4.39
CA THR A 15 -5.05 5.05 -4.47
C THR A 15 -4.14 5.62 -3.39
N SER A 16 -3.58 4.76 -2.54
CA SER A 16 -2.54 5.12 -1.59
C SER A 16 -1.15 5.04 -2.22
N PHE A 17 -0.18 5.72 -1.63
CA PHE A 17 1.21 5.63 -2.05
C PHE A 17 2.14 5.87 -0.86
N ALA A 18 3.02 4.91 -0.56
CA ALA A 18 4.05 5.03 0.47
C ALA A 18 5.38 4.45 -0.01
N GLU A 19 6.48 5.15 0.22
CA GLU A 19 7.84 4.62 -0.02
C GLU A 19 8.32 3.82 1.20
N LEU A 20 8.94 2.66 0.96
CA LEU A 20 9.33 1.73 2.02
C LEU A 20 10.85 1.74 2.24
N VAL A 21 11.25 2.01 3.48
CA VAL A 21 12.66 1.95 3.93
C VAL A 21 12.85 0.82 4.95
N LEU A 22 11.99 0.77 5.97
CA LEU A 22 12.01 -0.21 7.08
C LEU A 22 13.37 -0.29 7.82
N GLY A 23 14.15 0.79 7.79
CA GLY A 23 15.48 0.88 8.39
C GLY A 23 15.75 2.28 8.93
N SER A 24 16.97 2.53 9.39
CA SER A 24 17.33 3.86 9.91
C SER A 24 17.43 4.88 8.78
N GLU A 25 16.97 6.09 9.05
CA GLU A 25 17.08 7.24 8.15
C GLU A 25 18.53 7.49 7.73
N ALA A 26 19.49 7.38 8.66
CA ALA A 26 20.90 7.56 8.37
C ALA A 26 21.44 6.55 7.34
N SER A 27 21.05 5.27 7.46
CA SER A 27 21.48 4.25 6.50
C SER A 27 20.84 4.44 5.13
N ASP A 28 19.58 4.90 5.10
CA ASP A 28 18.88 5.18 3.85
C ASP A 28 19.49 6.38 3.14
N ASN A 29 19.68 7.50 3.83
CA ASN A 29 20.28 8.71 3.28
C ASN A 29 21.72 8.48 2.76
N ALA A 30 22.50 7.63 3.43
CA ALA A 30 23.86 7.32 3.00
C ALA A 30 23.88 6.51 1.69
N HIS A 31 23.02 5.50 1.57
CA HIS A 31 22.99 4.60 0.41
C HIS A 31 21.55 4.12 0.07
N PRO A 32 20.68 4.97 -0.52
CA PRO A 32 19.26 4.65 -0.66
C PRO A 32 19.00 3.40 -1.51
N ALA A 33 19.65 3.30 -2.67
CA ALA A 33 19.48 2.17 -3.58
C ALA A 33 19.90 0.84 -2.92
N PHE A 34 20.99 0.84 -2.16
CA PHE A 34 21.45 -0.34 -1.43
C PHE A 34 20.53 -0.67 -0.26
N SER A 35 20.06 0.34 0.48
CA SER A 35 19.16 0.15 1.62
C SER A 35 17.86 -0.54 1.22
N LYS A 36 17.30 -0.15 0.06
CA LYS A 36 16.04 -0.69 -0.47
C LYS A 36 16.12 -2.16 -0.89
N MET A 37 17.30 -2.67 -1.27
CA MET A 37 17.49 -4.07 -1.67
C MET A 37 17.20 -5.08 -0.54
N PHE A 38 17.16 -4.63 0.71
CA PHE A 38 16.88 -5.48 1.87
C PHE A 38 15.39 -5.54 2.22
N VAL A 39 14.53 -4.79 1.52
CA VAL A 39 13.09 -4.82 1.76
C VAL A 39 12.45 -5.85 0.82
N GLU A 40 11.83 -6.85 1.41
CA GLU A 40 11.02 -7.84 0.73
C GLU A 40 9.55 -7.48 0.91
N THR A 41 8.79 -7.44 -0.18
CA THR A 41 7.34 -7.15 -0.14
C THR A 41 6.52 -8.37 -0.54
N GLU A 42 5.30 -8.47 -0.04
CA GLU A 42 4.34 -9.52 -0.37
C GLU A 42 2.96 -8.89 -0.50
N ILE A 43 2.23 -9.23 -1.57
CA ILE A 43 0.84 -8.83 -1.74
C ILE A 43 -0.05 -9.99 -1.29
N ALA A 44 -1.03 -9.71 -0.42
CA ALA A 44 -2.01 -10.70 0.01
C ALA A 44 -2.84 -11.22 -1.18
N ALA A 45 -3.31 -12.46 -1.12
CA ALA A 45 -4.02 -13.10 -2.25
C ALA A 45 -5.27 -12.36 -2.74
N ASN A 46 -5.87 -11.52 -1.90
CA ASN A 46 -7.03 -10.68 -2.24
C ASN A 46 -6.65 -9.25 -2.66
N ASN A 47 -5.35 -8.95 -2.84
CA ASN A 47 -4.79 -7.62 -3.09
C ASN A 47 -5.18 -6.54 -2.06
N GLY A 48 -5.70 -6.94 -0.89
CA GLY A 48 -6.19 -6.02 0.14
C GLY A 48 -5.12 -5.53 1.11
N ALA A 49 -3.96 -6.18 1.11
CA ALA A 49 -2.86 -5.87 2.00
C ALA A 49 -1.51 -6.07 1.31
N ILE A 50 -0.54 -5.23 1.68
CA ILE A 50 0.87 -5.33 1.30
C ILE A 50 1.67 -5.51 2.58
N PHE A 51 2.36 -6.62 2.69
CA PHE A 51 3.34 -6.85 3.74
C PHE A 51 4.73 -6.47 3.25
N ALA A 52 5.56 -6.00 4.16
CA ALA A 52 6.97 -5.77 3.89
C ALA A 52 7.81 -6.20 5.09
N THR A 53 8.98 -6.76 4.83
CA THR A 53 9.96 -7.08 5.88
C THR A 53 11.33 -6.62 5.43
N ARG A 54 12.17 -6.23 6.39
CA ARG A 54 13.58 -5.94 6.11
C ARG A 54 14.44 -7.12 6.51
N ARG A 55 15.20 -7.66 5.56
CA ARG A 55 16.25 -8.65 5.84
C ARG A 55 17.40 -8.00 6.58
N LYS A 56 17.77 -8.59 7.71
CA LYS A 56 18.92 -8.15 8.50
C LYS A 56 20.21 -8.30 7.71
N ARG A 57 21.07 -7.30 7.81
CA ARG A 57 22.47 -7.33 7.36
C ARG A 57 23.38 -7.89 8.44
N GLU A 58 23.05 -7.60 9.69
CA GLU A 58 23.78 -8.03 10.88
C GLU A 58 22.81 -8.60 11.92
N THR A 59 23.28 -9.54 12.74
CA THR A 59 22.45 -10.17 13.79
C THR A 59 21.98 -9.19 14.85
N SER A 60 22.64 -8.04 14.98
CA SER A 60 22.33 -6.94 15.88
C SER A 60 21.17 -6.06 15.41
N GLU A 61 20.81 -6.11 14.12
CA GLU A 61 19.71 -5.30 13.59
C GLU A 61 18.36 -5.79 14.15
N PRO A 62 17.41 -4.87 14.44
CA PRO A 62 16.08 -5.26 14.87
C PRO A 62 15.31 -5.94 13.73
N ASP A 63 14.41 -6.86 14.08
CA ASP A 63 13.41 -7.33 13.14
C ASP A 63 12.38 -6.23 12.90
N VAL A 64 12.15 -5.87 11.64
CA VAL A 64 11.17 -4.86 11.25
C VAL A 64 10.29 -5.42 10.15
N ALA A 65 9.00 -5.49 10.45
CA ALA A 65 7.94 -5.87 9.55
C ALA A 65 6.88 -4.76 9.47
N LEU A 66 6.23 -4.63 8.32
CA LEU A 66 5.17 -3.67 8.06
C LEU A 66 4.00 -4.36 7.34
N VAL A 67 2.78 -3.92 7.63
CA VAL A 67 1.63 -4.14 6.75
C VAL A 67 0.94 -2.83 6.41
N HIS A 68 0.60 -2.66 5.14
CA HIS A 68 -0.27 -1.61 4.63
C HIS A 68 -1.56 -2.24 4.10
N PHE A 69 -2.72 -1.84 4.61
CA PHE A 69 -4.03 -2.37 4.20
C PHE A 69 -5.10 -1.30 4.31
N VAL A 70 -6.31 -1.60 3.81
CA VAL A 70 -7.43 -0.64 3.78
C VAL A 70 -8.72 -1.29 4.26
N THR A 71 -9.43 -0.58 5.13
CA THR A 71 -10.77 -0.95 5.58
C THR A 71 -11.81 0.02 5.00
N ASP A 72 -12.91 -0.52 4.51
CA ASP A 72 -13.95 0.25 3.83
C ASP A 72 -15.34 -0.44 3.97
N PRO A 73 -16.46 0.30 3.83
CA PRO A 73 -17.81 -0.23 4.01
C PRO A 73 -18.30 -1.08 2.83
N SER A 74 -17.56 -1.14 1.71
CA SER A 74 -17.86 -2.08 0.64
C SER A 74 -17.37 -3.47 1.08
N GLY A 75 -18.20 -4.49 0.87
CA GLY A 75 -17.84 -5.88 1.15
C GLY A 75 -16.57 -6.35 0.42
N PRO A 76 -16.20 -7.63 0.54
CA PRO A 76 -14.85 -8.11 0.23
C PRO A 76 -14.34 -7.71 -1.16
N ALA A 77 -13.27 -6.89 -1.15
CA ALA A 77 -12.09 -6.77 -2.03
C ALA A 77 -12.16 -7.07 -3.55
N ARG A 78 -13.33 -7.16 -4.19
CA ARG A 78 -13.43 -7.62 -5.60
C ARG A 78 -12.66 -6.75 -6.60
N ASP A 79 -12.43 -5.47 -6.27
CA ASP A 79 -11.72 -4.50 -7.13
C ASP A 79 -10.47 -3.92 -6.46
N ALA A 80 -9.80 -4.72 -5.62
CA ALA A 80 -8.55 -4.34 -4.98
C ALA A 80 -7.38 -4.53 -5.94
N GLU A 81 -6.57 -3.49 -6.11
CA GLU A 81 -5.32 -3.59 -6.86
C GLU A 81 -4.16 -3.15 -5.96
N ALA A 82 -2.98 -3.73 -6.17
CA ALA A 82 -1.79 -3.48 -5.37
C ALA A 82 -0.54 -3.37 -6.25
N GLU A 83 0.40 -2.51 -5.85
CA GLU A 83 1.71 -2.38 -6.48
C GLU A 83 2.80 -2.17 -5.42
N THR A 84 3.95 -2.81 -5.62
CA THR A 84 5.13 -2.66 -4.76
C THR A 84 6.38 -2.20 -5.50
N ASP A 85 6.34 -2.08 -6.84
CA ASP A 85 7.43 -1.50 -7.64
C ASP A 85 7.11 -0.03 -8.01
N ARG A 86 7.91 0.91 -7.48
CA ARG A 86 7.77 2.35 -7.79
C ARG A 86 7.87 2.62 -9.28
N ARG A 87 8.75 1.94 -10.00
CA ARG A 87 8.96 2.16 -11.44
C ARG A 87 7.74 1.71 -12.23
N ALA A 88 7.11 0.61 -11.82
CA ALA A 88 5.85 0.15 -12.42
C ALA A 88 4.70 1.13 -12.15
N PHE A 89 4.62 1.67 -10.92
CA PHE A 89 3.61 2.64 -10.53
C PHE A 89 3.77 4.01 -11.23
N ILE A 90 4.97 4.60 -11.16
CA ILE A 90 5.24 5.93 -11.70
C ILE A 90 5.40 5.90 -13.22
N GLY A 91 6.04 4.87 -13.75
CA GLY A 91 6.42 4.80 -15.15
C GLY A 91 7.74 5.51 -15.48
N ARG A 92 8.36 5.11 -16.58
CA ARG A 92 9.68 5.63 -16.99
C ARG A 92 9.59 7.10 -17.37
N GLY A 93 10.48 7.92 -16.80
CA GLY A 93 10.62 9.34 -17.12
C GLY A 93 9.52 10.23 -16.54
N ARG A 94 8.71 9.69 -15.61
CA ARG A 94 7.63 10.40 -14.93
C ARG A 94 7.94 10.61 -13.47
N THR A 95 7.07 11.33 -12.79
CA THR A 95 7.11 11.61 -11.36
C THR A 95 5.80 11.18 -10.69
N ILE A 96 5.72 11.32 -9.37
CA ILE A 96 4.47 11.03 -8.66
C ILE A 96 3.31 11.97 -9.07
N VAL A 97 3.62 13.15 -9.63
CA VAL A 97 2.63 14.15 -10.08
C VAL A 97 1.88 13.68 -11.34
N ASP A 98 2.52 12.84 -12.16
CA ASP A 98 2.03 12.37 -13.46
C ASP A 98 2.18 10.85 -13.63
N ALA A 99 2.06 10.11 -12.52
CA ALA A 99 2.31 8.68 -12.47
C ALA A 99 1.44 7.88 -13.45
N ALA A 100 2.06 6.92 -14.15
CA ALA A 100 1.42 6.04 -15.13
C ALA A 100 0.26 5.22 -14.56
N ALA A 101 0.26 4.96 -13.24
CA ALA A 101 -0.86 4.34 -12.56
C ALA A 101 -2.20 5.08 -12.78
N PHE A 102 -2.19 6.39 -13.04
CA PHE A 102 -3.40 7.19 -13.27
C PHE A 102 -3.73 7.40 -14.76
N ASP A 103 -2.99 6.78 -15.67
CA ASP A 103 -3.34 6.80 -17.09
C ASP A 103 -4.70 6.09 -17.32
N PRO A 104 -5.50 6.51 -18.31
CA PRO A 104 -6.78 5.87 -18.61
C PRO A 104 -6.65 4.35 -18.82
N GLY A 105 -7.36 3.56 -18.00
CA GLY A 105 -7.36 2.10 -18.08
C GLY A 105 -6.15 1.41 -17.44
N ALA A 106 -5.25 2.16 -16.80
CA ALA A 106 -4.13 1.57 -16.08
C ALA A 106 -4.58 0.72 -14.89
N ARG A 107 -3.92 -0.42 -14.70
CA ARG A 107 -4.09 -1.33 -13.57
C ARG A 107 -2.78 -1.44 -12.82
N LEU A 108 -2.85 -1.61 -11.50
CA LEU A 108 -1.65 -1.93 -10.72
C LEU A 108 -1.20 -3.36 -11.03
N GLY A 109 0.10 -3.55 -11.28
CA GLY A 109 0.64 -4.76 -11.88
C GLY A 109 0.82 -5.93 -10.90
N GLY A 110 0.74 -5.69 -9.59
CA GLY A 110 0.90 -6.73 -8.58
C GLY A 110 2.32 -7.26 -8.43
N HIS A 111 3.35 -6.46 -8.75
CA HIS A 111 4.73 -6.88 -8.49
C HIS A 111 4.94 -7.02 -6.99
N SER A 112 5.77 -7.99 -6.58
CA SER A 112 6.12 -8.27 -5.18
C SER A 112 7.47 -8.97 -5.09
N GLY A 113 7.98 -9.16 -3.87
CA GLY A 113 9.31 -9.68 -3.57
C GLY A 113 10.34 -8.56 -3.45
N PHE A 114 11.51 -8.76 -4.08
CA PHE A 114 12.62 -7.80 -4.09
C PHE A 114 12.53 -6.90 -5.33
N THR A 115 11.74 -5.84 -5.22
CA THR A 115 11.73 -4.77 -6.23
C THR A 115 12.93 -3.83 -5.99
N LEU A 116 13.37 -3.13 -7.04
CA LEU A 116 14.51 -2.21 -6.92
C LEU A 116 14.18 -0.95 -6.10
N ASP A 117 12.91 -0.55 -6.09
CA ASP A 117 12.42 0.63 -5.39
C ASP A 117 11.04 0.31 -4.79
N PRO A 118 11.01 -0.23 -3.56
CA PRO A 118 9.81 -0.77 -2.94
C PRO A 118 8.86 0.32 -2.48
N ILE A 119 7.59 0.17 -2.83
CA ILE A 119 6.48 0.99 -2.37
C ILE A 119 5.38 0.12 -1.76
N ALA A 120 4.44 0.73 -1.07
CA ALA A 120 3.13 0.16 -0.79
C ALA A 120 2.07 1.06 -1.42
N SER A 121 1.41 0.57 -2.45
CA SER A 121 0.29 1.25 -3.10
C SER A 121 -0.90 0.32 -3.20
N LEU A 122 -2.03 0.72 -2.62
CA LEU A 122 -3.31 0.04 -2.72
C LEU A 122 -4.30 0.92 -3.46
N ARG A 123 -5.03 0.35 -4.41
CA ARG A 123 -6.16 0.99 -5.10
C ARG A 123 -7.45 0.32 -4.71
N ARG A 124 -8.44 1.14 -4.35
CA ARG A 124 -9.81 0.70 -4.06
C ARG A 124 -10.81 1.52 -4.85
N GLN A 125 -11.72 0.84 -5.52
CA GLN A 125 -12.89 1.46 -6.11
C GLN A 125 -14.04 1.45 -5.11
N VAL A 126 -14.64 2.61 -4.88
CA VAL A 126 -15.76 2.76 -3.94
C VAL A 126 -16.92 3.50 -4.58
N ARG A 127 -18.13 3.09 -4.22
CA ARG A 127 -19.36 3.80 -4.56
C ARG A 127 -19.70 4.79 -3.45
N VAL A 128 -19.78 6.07 -3.78
CA VAL A 128 -20.30 7.12 -2.91
C VAL A 128 -21.71 7.49 -3.40
N PRO A 129 -22.77 7.03 -2.72
CA PRO A 129 -24.13 7.32 -3.16
C PRO A 129 -24.45 8.82 -3.16
N ALA A 130 -25.42 9.24 -3.96
CA ALA A 130 -25.88 10.63 -4.01
C ALA A 130 -26.20 11.19 -2.61
N ASN A 131 -25.68 12.37 -2.28
CA ASN A 131 -25.87 13.03 -0.98
C ASN A 131 -25.45 12.19 0.25
N LYS A 132 -24.58 11.18 0.07
CA LYS A 132 -24.07 10.33 1.15
C LYS A 132 -22.57 10.52 1.36
N LYS A 133 -22.11 10.09 2.54
CA LYS A 133 -20.70 9.99 2.90
C LYS A 133 -20.29 8.53 3.02
N ILE A 134 -19.04 8.24 2.72
CA ILE A 134 -18.37 6.98 3.05
C ILE A 134 -17.01 7.27 3.68
N SER A 135 -16.48 6.32 4.43
CA SER A 135 -15.14 6.38 5.01
C SER A 135 -14.32 5.20 4.52
N LEU A 136 -13.05 5.45 4.22
CA LEU A 136 -12.05 4.42 4.00
C LEU A 136 -10.88 4.79 4.89
N THR A 137 -10.25 3.78 5.50
CA THR A 137 -9.08 3.98 6.36
C THR A 137 -7.94 3.13 5.84
N PHE A 138 -6.86 3.80 5.43
CA PHE A 138 -5.60 3.13 5.13
C PHE A 138 -4.79 3.00 6.41
N TRP A 139 -4.43 1.77 6.75
CA TRP A 139 -3.64 1.44 7.91
C TRP A 139 -2.23 1.13 7.47
N THR A 140 -1.25 1.67 8.20
CA THR A 140 0.15 1.26 8.10
C THR A 140 0.59 0.87 9.50
N VAL A 141 0.87 -0.41 9.70
CA VAL A 141 1.26 -0.98 10.99
C VAL A 141 2.68 -1.50 10.88
N VAL A 142 3.48 -1.25 11.91
CA VAL A 142 4.85 -1.76 12.03
C VAL A 142 4.91 -2.67 13.26
N GLY A 143 5.59 -3.80 13.13
CA GLY A 143 5.78 -4.78 14.20
C GLY A 143 7.10 -5.53 14.02
N ALA A 144 7.42 -6.41 14.96
CA ALA A 144 8.64 -7.19 14.92
C ALA A 144 8.55 -8.39 13.96
N ASN A 145 7.35 -8.89 13.67
CA ASN A 145 7.17 -10.11 12.88
C ASN A 145 5.76 -10.19 12.25
N ARG A 146 5.57 -11.17 11.36
CA ARG A 146 4.29 -11.40 10.66
C ARG A 146 3.11 -11.64 11.60
N ALA A 147 3.30 -12.36 12.71
CA ALA A 147 2.21 -12.68 13.63
C ALA A 147 1.64 -11.42 14.30
N GLU A 148 2.49 -10.48 14.72
CA GLU A 148 2.05 -9.19 15.27
C GLU A 148 1.27 -8.37 14.24
N LEU A 149 1.67 -8.41 12.97
CA LEU A 149 0.95 -7.71 11.89
C LEU A 149 -0.42 -8.35 11.63
N GLU A 150 -0.50 -9.68 11.63
CA GLU A 150 -1.76 -10.41 11.45
C GLU A 150 -2.73 -10.18 12.61
N GLU A 151 -2.23 -10.13 13.85
CA GLU A 151 -3.01 -9.73 15.01
C GLU A 151 -3.55 -8.30 14.86
N ALA A 152 -2.72 -7.37 14.38
CA ALA A 152 -3.14 -5.99 14.13
C ALA A 152 -4.21 -5.90 13.05
N ILE A 153 -4.09 -6.64 11.94
CA ILE A 153 -5.13 -6.72 10.90
C ILE A 153 -6.42 -7.25 11.50
N ASN A 154 -6.38 -8.37 12.22
CA ASN A 154 -7.57 -8.96 12.83
C ASN A 154 -8.30 -8.02 13.79
N ARG A 155 -7.57 -7.11 14.46
CA ARG A 155 -8.13 -6.11 15.38
C ARG A 155 -8.68 -4.86 14.68
N LEU A 156 -8.19 -4.54 13.50
CA LEU A 156 -8.46 -3.28 12.79
C LEU A 156 -9.39 -3.47 11.59
N ASP A 157 -9.38 -4.66 10.97
CA ASP A 157 -10.25 -5.07 9.87
C ASP A 157 -11.61 -5.54 10.38
N HIS A 158 -12.33 -4.59 11.00
CA HIS A 158 -13.70 -4.78 11.42
C HIS A 158 -14.62 -3.94 10.55
N GLN A 159 -15.69 -4.57 10.04
CA GLN A 159 -16.80 -3.84 9.43
C GLN A 159 -17.55 -3.11 10.55
N GLU A 160 -17.57 -1.78 10.51
CA GLU A 160 -18.56 -0.98 11.26
C GLU A 160 -19.97 -1.25 10.76
#